data_AF-A0A934BB85-F1
#
_entry.id   AF-A0A934BB85-F1
#
_cell.length_a   1.000
_cell.length_b   1.000
_cell.length_c   1.000
_cell.angle_alpha   90.00
_cell.angle_beta   90.00
_cell.angle_gamma   90.00
#
_symmetry.space_group_name_H-M   'P 1'
#
loop_
_entity.id
_entity.type
_entity.pdbx_description
1 polymer ?
#
loop_
_entity_poly.entity_id
_entity_poly.type
_entity_poly.pdbx_seq_one_letter_code
_entity_poly.pdbx_strand_id
1 'polypeptide(L)'
;MDKIKNQDRDSIEYGDDILGFFQNCWHLKDWIKNDPALPNKVRDNIEREVKNYNSLMICADLTNRSKHSELTRKIRKDAKITKMVIIAHVPALAICLNPYPKQLEPQEKGYFEHPFYIETSDGSKLDGLSIAIQAVDDWEKILSKFALK
;
A
#
# COMPACT_ATOMS: atom_id res chain seq x y z
N MET A 1 10.49 12.31 7.50
CA MET A 1 10.37 10.87 7.23
C MET A 1 11.65 10.46 6.55
N ASP A 2 12.49 9.67 7.23
CA ASP A 2 13.69 9.11 6.62
C ASP A 2 13.26 8.18 5.48
N LYS A 3 13.65 8.51 4.25
CA LYS A 3 13.42 7.63 3.10
C LYS A 3 14.12 6.30 3.41
N ILE A 4 13.34 5.22 3.49
CA ILE A 4 13.85 3.86 3.64
C ILE A 4 14.93 3.68 2.57
N LYS A 5 16.17 3.39 2.98
CA LYS A 5 17.26 3.10 2.04
C LYS A 5 16.77 1.98 1.14
N ASN A 6 16.76 2.20 -0.17
CA ASN A 6 16.42 1.17 -1.15
C ASN A 6 17.27 -0.05 -0.84
N GLN A 7 16.65 -1.08 -0.27
CA GLN A 7 17.24 -2.39 -0.23
C GLN A 7 17.27 -2.84 -1.69
N ASP A 8 18.39 -3.40 -2.13
CA ASP A 8 18.65 -3.84 -3.50
C ASP A 8 17.78 -5.07 -3.81
N ARG A 9 16.46 -4.86 -3.80
CA ARG A 9 15.40 -5.84 -3.91
C ARG A 9 14.86 -5.82 -5.33
N ASP A 10 14.57 -6.99 -5.87
CA ASP A 10 13.96 -7.09 -7.20
C ASP A 10 12.54 -6.50 -7.17
N SER A 11 12.11 -5.97 -8.32
CA SER A 11 10.75 -5.51 -8.59
C SER A 11 9.67 -6.54 -8.23
N ILE A 12 10.00 -7.83 -8.29
CA ILE A 12 9.14 -8.94 -7.86
C ILE A 12 8.93 -8.92 -6.34
N GLU A 13 10.00 -8.74 -5.56
CA GLU A 13 9.91 -8.67 -4.09
C GLU A 13 9.08 -7.47 -3.63
N TYR A 14 9.21 -6.33 -4.32
CA TYR A 14 8.36 -5.16 -4.07
C TYR A 14 6.88 -5.44 -4.36
N GLY A 15 6.58 -6.20 -5.43
CA GLY A 15 5.22 -6.63 -5.73
C GLY A 15 4.61 -7.48 -4.62
N ASP A 16 5.39 -8.41 -4.08
CA ASP A 16 4.99 -9.26 -2.96
C ASP A 16 4.77 -8.47 -1.67
N ASP A 17 5.64 -7.50 -1.36
CA ASP A 17 5.48 -6.60 -0.21
C ASP A 17 4.18 -5.78 -0.31
N ILE A 18 3.88 -5.24 -1.50
CA ILE A 18 2.65 -4.47 -1.75
C ILE A 18 1.41 -5.36 -1.57
N LEU A 19 1.40 -6.55 -2.17
CA LEU A 19 0.28 -7.49 -2.01
C LEU A 19 0.14 -7.94 -0.57
N GLY A 20 1.25 -8.25 0.11
CA GLY A 20 1.29 -8.60 1.52
C GLY A 20 0.70 -7.51 2.40
N PHE A 21 1.02 -6.24 2.14
CA PHE A 21 0.38 -5.11 2.81
C PHE A 21 -1.14 -5.13 2.66
N PHE A 22 -1.67 -5.21 1.43
CA PHE A 22 -3.13 -5.19 1.22
C PHE A 22 -3.84 -6.40 1.82
N GLN A 23 -3.20 -7.58 1.77
CA GLN A 23 -3.68 -8.79 2.43
C GLN A 23 -3.78 -8.58 3.95
N ASN A 24 -2.69 -8.13 4.59
CA ASN A 24 -2.66 -7.89 6.02
C ASN A 24 -3.66 -6.81 6.44
N CYS A 25 -3.73 -5.72 5.68
CA CYS A 25 -4.66 -4.63 5.88
C CYS A 25 -6.12 -5.10 5.80
N TRP A 26 -6.47 -5.99 4.87
CA TRP A 26 -7.81 -6.56 4.80
C TRP A 26 -8.10 -7.56 5.92
N HIS A 27 -7.11 -8.37 6.31
CA HIS A 27 -7.27 -9.43 7.31
C HIS A 27 -7.28 -8.96 8.76
N LEU A 28 -6.93 -7.71 9.04
CA LEU A 28 -7.05 -7.15 10.39
C LEU A 28 -8.48 -7.24 10.95
N LYS A 29 -9.51 -7.18 10.08
CA LYS A 29 -10.91 -7.40 10.50
C LYS A 29 -11.15 -8.82 11.03
N ASP A 30 -10.47 -9.80 10.44
CA ASP A 30 -10.59 -11.20 10.82
C ASP A 30 -9.91 -11.45 12.16
N TRP A 31 -8.80 -10.75 12.43
CA TRP A 31 -8.15 -10.75 13.73
C TRP A 31 -9.07 -10.18 14.81
N ILE A 32 -9.62 -8.98 14.59
CA ILE A 32 -10.56 -8.34 15.53
C ILE A 32 -11.80 -9.22 15.78
N LYS A 33 -12.37 -9.82 14.73
CA LYS A 33 -13.54 -10.69 14.85
C LYS A 33 -13.26 -11.93 15.71
N ASN A 34 -12.06 -12.49 15.60
CA ASN A 34 -11.70 -13.73 16.26
C ASN A 34 -10.98 -13.56 17.60
N ASP A 35 -10.66 -12.33 18.00
CA ASP A 35 -10.03 -12.05 19.30
C ASP A 35 -11.05 -12.25 20.45
N PRO A 36 -10.87 -13.27 21.32
CA PRO A 36 -11.78 -13.52 22.43
C PRO A 36 -11.67 -12.48 23.55
N ALA A 37 -10.61 -11.66 23.59
CA ALA A 37 -10.46 -10.59 24.57
C ALA A 37 -11.35 -9.38 24.25
N LEU A 38 -11.86 -9.27 23.01
CA LEU A 38 -12.69 -8.15 22.59
C LEU A 38 -14.18 -8.37 22.89
N PRO A 39 -14.94 -7.31 23.19
CA PRO A 39 -16.39 -7.41 23.39
C PRO A 39 -17.09 -7.97 22.14
N ASN A 40 -18.08 -8.85 22.33
CA ASN A 40 -18.86 -9.43 21.22
C ASN A 40 -19.44 -8.35 20.30
N LYS A 41 -19.89 -7.22 20.86
CA LYS A 41 -20.38 -6.08 20.08
C LYS A 41 -19.35 -5.56 19.06
N VAL A 42 -18.05 -5.55 19.39
CA VAL A 42 -17.00 -5.12 18.45
C VAL A 42 -16.81 -6.18 17.38
N ARG A 43 -16.66 -7.45 17.81
CA ARG A 43 -16.43 -8.61 16.95
C ARG A 43 -17.54 -8.82 15.91
N ASP A 44 -18.79 -8.61 16.31
CA ASP A 44 -19.97 -8.79 15.46
C ASP A 44 -20.16 -7.62 14.46
N ASN A 45 -19.63 -6.44 14.77
CA ASN A 45 -19.85 -5.24 13.94
C ASN A 45 -18.69 -4.93 12.99
N ILE A 46 -17.47 -5.44 13.23
CA ILE A 46 -16.28 -5.07 12.46
C ILE A 46 -16.43 -5.33 10.95
N GLU A 47 -17.03 -6.45 10.55
CA GLU A 47 -17.24 -6.78 9.13
C GLU A 47 -18.21 -5.83 8.43
N ARG A 48 -19.14 -5.23 9.17
CA ARG A 48 -20.05 -4.21 8.64
C ARG A 48 -19.35 -2.87 8.55
N GLU A 49 -18.55 -2.55 9.56
CA GLU A 49 -17.85 -1.27 9.65
C GLU A 49 -16.86 -1.09 8.49
N VAL A 50 -16.02 -2.09 8.21
CA VAL A 50 -15.01 -2.00 7.14
C VAL A 50 -15.60 -1.76 5.75
N LYS A 51 -16.87 -2.13 5.52
CA LYS A 51 -17.55 -1.94 4.24
C LYS A 51 -17.90 -0.48 3.94
N ASN A 52 -17.86 0.38 4.95
CA ASN A 52 -18.11 1.81 4.79
C ASN A 52 -16.93 2.56 4.17
N TYR A 53 -15.76 1.91 4.06
CA TYR A 53 -14.52 2.53 3.62
C TYR A 53 -14.08 1.97 2.26
N ASN A 54 -14.05 2.82 1.24
CA ASN A 54 -13.70 2.41 -0.12
C ASN A 54 -12.28 1.84 -0.21
N SER A 55 -11.33 2.41 0.53
CA SER A 55 -9.93 1.95 0.59
C SER A 55 -9.85 0.49 1.05
N LEU A 56 -10.56 0.12 2.12
CA LEU A 56 -10.62 -1.24 2.65
C LEU A 56 -11.34 -2.21 1.71
N MET A 57 -12.34 -1.72 0.97
CA MET A 57 -13.02 -2.52 -0.05
C MET A 57 -12.12 -2.79 -1.26
N ILE A 58 -11.23 -1.86 -1.61
CA ILE A 58 -10.17 -2.08 -2.59
C ILE A 58 -9.17 -3.13 -2.06
N CYS A 59 -8.72 -3.01 -0.80
CA CYS A 59 -7.85 -4.01 -0.16
C CYS A 59 -8.46 -5.41 -0.24
N ALA A 60 -9.77 -5.52 -0.02
CA ALA A 60 -10.52 -6.78 -0.08
C ALA A 60 -10.47 -7.44 -1.46
N ASP A 61 -10.59 -6.65 -2.52
CA ASP A 61 -10.60 -7.15 -3.90
C ASP A 61 -9.19 -7.53 -4.34
N LEU A 62 -8.18 -6.71 -4.01
CA LEU A 62 -6.77 -7.04 -4.23
C LEU A 62 -6.38 -8.34 -3.50
N THR A 63 -6.80 -8.49 -2.24
CA THR A 63 -6.56 -9.70 -1.45
C THR A 63 -7.22 -10.92 -2.09
N ASN A 64 -8.50 -10.82 -2.47
CA ASN A 64 -9.21 -11.93 -3.11
C ASN A 64 -8.55 -12.34 -4.43
N ARG A 65 -8.12 -11.37 -5.26
CA ARG A 65 -7.44 -11.63 -6.53
C ARG A 65 -6.06 -12.26 -6.36
N SER A 66 -5.31 -11.83 -5.34
CA SER A 66 -3.99 -12.40 -5.05
C SER A 66 -4.03 -13.86 -4.57
N LYS A 67 -5.16 -14.31 -3.99
CA LYS A 67 -5.30 -15.66 -3.40
C LYS A 67 -5.93 -16.69 -4.31
N HIS A 68 -6.63 -16.26 -5.37
CA HIS A 68 -7.38 -17.16 -6.22
C HIS A 68 -7.10 -16.87 -7.70
N SER A 69 -6.69 -17.91 -8.45
CA SER A 69 -6.66 -17.84 -9.93
C SER A 69 -8.05 -17.60 -10.53
N GLU A 70 -9.12 -17.87 -9.78
CA GLU A 70 -10.52 -17.62 -10.16
C GLU A 70 -11.26 -16.84 -9.08
N LEU A 71 -12.04 -15.83 -9.47
CA LEU A 71 -12.73 -14.95 -8.54
C LEU A 71 -13.99 -15.63 -7.96
N THR A 72 -13.82 -16.38 -6.87
CA THR A 72 -14.92 -17.16 -6.24
C THR A 72 -15.87 -16.32 -5.37
N ARG A 73 -15.52 -15.06 -5.08
CA ARG A 73 -16.32 -14.15 -4.24
C ARG A 73 -16.85 -12.98 -5.05
N LYS A 74 -18.01 -12.44 -4.63
CA LYS A 74 -18.65 -11.28 -5.26
C LYS A 74 -17.68 -10.10 -5.34
N ILE A 75 -17.53 -9.57 -6.56
CA ILE A 75 -16.78 -8.35 -6.89
C ILE A 75 -17.32 -7.17 -6.08
N ARG A 76 -16.45 -6.35 -5.49
CA ARG A 76 -16.86 -5.16 -4.72
C ARG A 76 -16.62 -3.88 -5.53
N LYS A 77 -15.36 -3.49 -5.69
CA LYS A 77 -14.88 -2.36 -6.50
C LYS A 77 -14.19 -2.82 -7.79
N ASP A 78 -13.95 -4.12 -7.90
CA ASP A 78 -13.23 -4.74 -9.00
C ASP A 78 -11.77 -4.28 -9.13
N ALA A 79 -11.17 -3.90 -7.99
CA ALA A 79 -9.82 -3.35 -7.98
C ALA A 79 -8.78 -4.35 -8.46
N LYS A 80 -7.87 -3.90 -9.33
CA LYS A 80 -6.74 -4.67 -9.85
C LYS A 80 -5.50 -3.78 -9.92
N ILE A 81 -4.33 -4.31 -9.53
CA ILE A 81 -3.06 -3.64 -9.82
C ILE A 81 -2.75 -3.81 -11.30
N THR A 82 -2.61 -2.71 -12.04
CA THR A 82 -2.45 -2.74 -13.51
C THR A 82 -1.07 -2.35 -13.98
N LYS A 83 -0.33 -1.58 -13.18
CA LYS A 83 1.00 -1.10 -13.57
C LYS A 83 1.87 -0.90 -12.34
N MET A 84 3.07 -1.45 -12.36
CA MET A 84 4.18 -1.10 -11.48
C MET A 84 5.24 -0.44 -12.36
N VAL A 85 5.69 0.75 -11.99
CA VAL A 85 6.71 1.52 -12.72
C VAL A 85 7.93 1.68 -11.84
N ILE A 86 9.12 1.70 -12.44
CA ILE A 86 10.35 2.09 -11.75
C ILE A 86 10.77 3.45 -12.32
N ILE A 87 10.87 4.46 -11.46
CA ILE A 87 11.36 5.79 -11.83
C ILE A 87 12.72 5.97 -11.18
N ALA A 88 13.77 6.10 -11.99
CA ALA A 88 15.12 6.35 -11.52
C ALA A 88 15.41 7.85 -11.51
N HIS A 89 15.62 8.42 -10.33
CA HIS A 89 16.15 9.77 -10.16
C HIS A 89 17.67 9.68 -10.10
N VAL A 90 18.32 9.98 -11.23
CA VAL A 90 19.78 10.00 -11.35
C VAL A 90 20.27 11.41 -11.02
N PRO A 91 21.28 11.56 -10.17
CA PRO A 91 21.78 12.90 -9.87
C PRO A 91 22.49 13.49 -11.09
N ALA A 92 22.41 14.80 -11.22
CA ALA A 92 23.12 15.52 -12.27
C ALA A 92 24.63 15.27 -12.11
N LEU A 93 25.21 14.49 -13.03
CA LEU A 93 26.65 14.32 -13.10
C LEU A 93 27.25 15.65 -13.58
N ALA A 94 27.70 16.49 -12.65
CA ALA A 94 28.51 17.65 -13.02
C ALA A 94 29.88 17.13 -13.51
N ILE A 95 30.03 16.91 -14.82
CA ILE A 95 31.35 16.75 -15.42
C ILE A 95 32.01 18.13 -15.44
N CYS A 96 32.61 18.52 -14.32
CA CYS A 96 33.44 19.71 -14.24
C CYS A 96 34.79 19.38 -14.90
N LEU A 97 35.00 19.77 -16.15
CA LEU A 97 36.37 19.99 -16.64
C LEU A 97 36.90 21.26 -15.96
N ASN A 98 37.23 21.22 -14.67
CA ASN A 98 37.89 22.34 -13.99
C ASN A 98 39.02 21.83 -13.08
N PRO A 99 40.25 22.36 -13.21
CA PRO A 99 41.46 21.76 -12.63
C PRO A 99 41.74 22.17 -11.16
N TYR A 100 40.75 22.63 -10.38
CA TYR A 100 40.97 23.04 -8.99
C TYR A 100 39.80 22.64 -8.07
N PRO A 101 40.00 21.77 -7.06
CA PRO A 101 38.95 21.35 -6.16
C PRO A 101 38.87 22.30 -4.96
N LYS A 102 37.83 23.12 -4.89
CA LYS A 102 37.37 23.68 -3.61
C LYS A 102 36.04 23.02 -3.28
N GLN A 103 36.13 21.99 -2.44
CA GLN A 103 35.05 21.28 -1.77
C GLN A 103 33.96 20.74 -2.71
N LEU A 104 34.07 19.45 -3.03
CA LEU A 104 32.96 18.68 -3.58
C LEU A 104 31.86 18.62 -2.50
N GLU A 105 30.81 19.41 -2.66
CA GLU A 105 29.52 19.15 -2.02
C GLU A 105 29.06 17.75 -2.48
N PRO A 106 28.57 16.88 -1.58
CA PRO A 106 28.06 15.57 -1.98
C PRO A 106 27.00 15.75 -3.06
N GLN A 107 27.21 15.17 -4.24
CA GLN A 107 26.15 15.07 -5.25
C GLN A 107 24.92 14.47 -4.57
N GLU A 108 23.73 15.02 -4.86
CA GLU A 108 22.47 14.45 -4.41
C GLU A 108 22.51 12.94 -4.70
N LYS A 109 22.14 12.10 -3.74
CA LYS A 109 22.12 10.66 -4.01
C LYS A 109 20.92 10.37 -4.90
N GLY A 110 21.17 9.68 -6.01
CA GLY A 110 20.07 9.14 -6.81
C GLY A 110 19.19 8.19 -6.00
N TYR A 111 17.93 8.10 -6.37
CA TYR A 111 16.97 7.21 -5.73
C TYR A 111 15.98 6.65 -6.76
N PHE A 112 15.34 5.53 -6.43
CA PHE A 112 14.28 4.97 -7.26
C PHE A 112 12.92 5.14 -6.57
N GLU A 113 11.88 5.37 -7.36
CA GLU A 113 10.48 5.27 -6.93
C GLU A 113 9.81 4.09 -7.63
N HIS A 114 8.96 3.39 -6.88
CA HIS A 114 8.20 2.23 -7.38
C HIS A 114 6.69 2.51 -7.33
N PRO A 115 6.15 3.49 -8.08
CA PRO A 115 4.72 3.75 -8.07
C PRO A 115 3.96 2.57 -8.69
N PHE A 116 2.83 2.25 -8.08
CA PHE A 116 1.90 1.25 -8.58
C PHE A 116 0.50 1.83 -8.68
N TYR A 117 -0.25 1.38 -9.68
CA TYR A 117 -1.58 1.90 -9.98
C TYR A 117 -2.63 0.81 -9.82
N ILE A 118 -3.77 1.20 -9.27
CA ILE A 118 -4.95 0.35 -9.11
C ILE A 118 -6.02 0.85 -10.08
N GLU A 119 -6.58 -0.04 -10.88
CA GLU A 119 -7.76 0.26 -11.70
C GLU A 119 -8.97 -0.45 -11.12
N THR A 120 -10.12 0.23 -11.19
CA THR A 120 -11.43 -0.30 -10.81
C THR A 120 -12.35 -0.35 -12.03
N SER A 121 -13.43 -1.14 -11.96
CA SER A 121 -14.33 -1.37 -13.11
C SER A 121 -15.06 -0.11 -13.62
N ASP A 122 -15.07 0.95 -12.82
CA ASP A 122 -15.58 2.28 -13.19
C ASP A 122 -14.60 3.08 -14.08
N GLY A 123 -13.43 2.51 -14.40
CA GLY A 123 -12.38 3.15 -15.18
C GLY A 123 -11.48 4.08 -14.35
N SER A 124 -11.69 4.18 -13.04
CA SER A 124 -10.84 5.01 -12.18
C SER A 124 -9.45 4.40 -12.07
N LYS A 125 -8.42 5.23 -12.26
CA LYS A 125 -7.02 4.87 -12.05
C LYS A 125 -6.51 5.58 -10.80
N LEU A 126 -6.22 4.80 -9.78
CA LEU A 126 -5.87 5.26 -8.44
C LEU A 126 -4.37 5.06 -8.20
N ASP A 127 -3.75 6.05 -7.54
CA ASP A 127 -2.39 5.90 -7.02
C ASP A 127 -2.40 4.92 -5.84
N GLY A 128 -1.60 3.88 -5.95
CA GLY A 128 -1.61 2.75 -5.02
C GLY A 128 -1.12 3.12 -3.62
N LEU A 129 -0.13 4.00 -3.52
CA LEU A 129 0.38 4.50 -2.24
C LEU A 129 -0.69 5.32 -1.53
N SER A 130 -1.39 6.18 -2.26
CA SER A 130 -2.51 6.96 -1.73
C SER A 130 -3.62 6.08 -1.16
N ILE A 131 -3.94 4.96 -1.83
CA ILE A 131 -4.91 3.98 -1.32
C ILE A 131 -4.39 3.27 -0.06
N ALA A 132 -3.11 2.92 -0.02
CA ALA A 132 -2.50 2.30 1.15
C ALA A 132 -2.54 3.22 2.37
N ILE A 133 -2.18 4.50 2.20
CA ILE A 133 -2.26 5.53 3.24
C ILE A 133 -3.71 5.69 3.70
N GLN A 134 -4.65 5.83 2.77
CA GLN A 134 -6.06 5.99 3.12
C GLN A 134 -6.61 4.78 3.89
N ALA A 135 -6.16 3.57 3.57
CA ALA A 135 -6.55 2.35 4.28
C ALA A 135 -6.05 2.34 5.73
N VAL A 136 -4.83 2.82 5.98
CA VAL A 136 -4.29 2.99 7.34
C VAL A 136 -5.13 4.02 8.11
N ASP A 137 -5.39 5.19 7.52
CA ASP A 137 -6.22 6.23 8.14
C ASP A 137 -7.64 5.74 8.46
N ASP A 138 -8.22 4.94 7.57
CA ASP A 138 -9.55 4.37 7.77
C ASP A 138 -9.56 3.33 8.88
N TRP A 139 -8.50 2.51 8.99
CA TRP A 139 -8.31 1.65 10.15
C TRP A 139 -8.16 2.44 11.44
N GLU A 140 -7.41 3.52 11.45
CA GLU A 140 -7.28 4.37 12.63
C GLU A 140 -8.64 4.93 13.10
N LYS A 141 -9.49 5.36 12.17
CA LYS A 141 -10.87 5.80 12.49
C LYS A 141 -11.68 4.67 13.10
N ILE A 142 -11.62 3.46 12.53
CA ILE A 142 -12.34 2.28 13.03
C ILE A 142 -11.87 1.91 14.44
N LEU A 143 -10.55 1.82 14.66
CA LEU A 143 -9.97 1.47 15.96
C LEU A 143 -10.32 2.51 17.02
N SER A 144 -10.32 3.79 16.66
CA SER A 144 -10.73 4.87 17.57
C SER A 144 -12.22 4.77 17.92
N LYS A 145 -13.07 4.44 16.93
CA LYS A 145 -14.52 4.24 17.13
C LYS A 145 -14.83 3.12 18.11
N PHE A 146 -14.02 2.06 18.11
CA PHE A 146 -14.18 0.92 19.01
C PHE A 146 -13.36 1.02 20.30
N ALA A 147 -12.66 2.14 20.53
CA ALA A 147 -11.76 2.33 21.68
C ALA A 147 -10.71 1.23 21.83
N LEU A 148 -10.09 0.85 20.70
CA LEU A 148 -9.04 -0.18 20.60
C LEU A 148 -7.63 0.42 20.45
N LYS A 149 -7.48 1.73 20.67
CA LYS A 149 -6.18 2.43 20.66
C LYS A 149 -5.59 2.49 22.07
#